data_AF-A0A662SPK6-F1
#
_entry.id   AF-A0A662SPK6-F1
#
_cell.length_a   1.000
_cell.length_b   1.000
_cell.length_c   1.000
_cell.angle_alpha   90.00
_cell.angle_beta   90.00
_cell.angle_gamma   90.00
#
_symmetry.space_group_name_H-M   'P 1'
#
loop_
_entity.id
_entity.type
_entity.pdbx_description
1 polymer ?
#
loop_
_entity_poly.entity_id
_entity_poly.type
_entity_poly.pdbx_seq_one_letter_code
_entity_poly.pdbx_strand_id
1 'polypeptide(L)'
;MKRILVALSLILLVVIGNTITVKAEEQEGSGFTYLFTVREDGWIDIYVNFTSEEAGHAWLLVPKFHEYDSKLTGISNSAIQNSTYYFYYNFTFDFSSGAYLEINWSYRFGSLIVEPKGVFFSTAIGYSPEYHAEIIVNMSASYQIENIFLSTEVEVLENEFRQEKVIDNRRLLFFDSEDYRGHLVRVLISFEVPTVEFIEISEGNLKIRCPSRYVDVAENITSAYRKFIQRIMDITNQPEINITLELFVPEDVEELYTLGYTRLTERIKAEERFEPQRVYINMIVIRMPEGTLEETLLHELFHQYMGQAGLSTQLRWVHEGLANYLAIELLKEKGVKLGLDEVETAKQVGEQLEDFGFLVGWRGGGPPPDPRPYYAASLYLIYTLGEEYGGIGLFDKFFEVITEEGVEIDSMDLFVLYLSQAAGEDLTPVFKQWGFDVRPSIETRMFEVKARINKGFRYNPFNWMAGIQLKRARSLFKEGKISEATRCIDDAEFLLMFGPVFLTVTAAVFIGIALNLLSRKFKKEKEGIGQPSLEQIEMD
;
A
#
# COMPACT_ATOMS: atom_id res chain seq x y z
N MET A 1 -2.31 3.36 73.84
CA MET A 1 -3.47 2.46 73.95
C MET A 1 -4.28 2.54 72.65
N LYS A 2 -4.47 1.39 71.99
CA LYS A 2 -5.52 0.99 71.01
C LYS A 2 -5.91 2.02 69.92
N ARG A 3 -5.49 1.88 68.65
CA ARG A 3 -5.97 0.98 67.56
C ARG A 3 -7.48 1.06 67.26
N ILE A 4 -7.82 1.36 65.99
CA ILE A 4 -8.77 0.69 65.04
C ILE A 4 -9.13 1.69 63.90
N LEU A 5 -8.61 1.52 62.66
CA LEU A 5 -9.29 1.08 61.41
C LEU A 5 -10.26 2.13 60.78
N VAL A 6 -10.48 2.32 59.47
CA VAL A 6 -9.96 1.82 58.17
C VAL A 6 -10.72 2.61 57.05
N ALA A 7 -10.04 2.82 55.92
CA ALA A 7 -10.52 2.93 54.52
C ALA A 7 -11.52 4.01 54.00
N LEU A 8 -11.12 4.56 52.84
CA LEU A 8 -11.84 4.86 51.59
C LEU A 8 -13.17 5.62 51.59
N SER A 9 -13.15 6.83 51.00
CA SER A 9 -14.03 7.26 49.90
C SER A 9 -13.56 8.67 49.47
N LEU A 10 -12.81 8.84 48.39
CA LEU A 10 -13.29 9.05 47.00
C LEU A 10 -14.36 10.16 46.86
N ILE A 11 -13.95 11.21 46.13
CA ILE A 11 -14.76 12.09 45.27
C ILE A 11 -15.77 13.02 45.96
N LEU A 12 -15.37 14.28 46.14
CA LEU A 12 -16.27 15.41 45.86
C LEU A 12 -15.43 16.67 45.54
N LEU A 13 -14.76 16.66 44.40
CA LEU A 13 -14.35 17.90 43.74
C LEU A 13 -15.31 18.08 42.56
N VAL A 14 -16.40 18.77 42.85
CA VAL A 14 -17.30 19.35 41.85
C VAL A 14 -16.44 20.36 41.08
N VAL A 15 -15.86 19.90 39.99
CA VAL A 15 -15.43 20.80 38.92
C VAL A 15 -16.72 21.34 38.34
N ILE A 16 -17.01 22.60 38.66
CA ILE A 16 -17.97 23.42 37.92
C ILE A 16 -17.35 23.59 36.53
N GLY A 17 -17.50 22.59 35.68
CA GLY A 17 -17.41 22.77 34.25
C GLY A 17 -18.62 23.59 33.87
N ASN A 18 -18.39 24.81 33.41
CA ASN A 18 -19.41 25.56 32.69
C ASN A 18 -19.76 24.76 31.42
N THR A 19 -20.66 23.79 31.55
CA THR A 19 -21.44 23.32 30.42
C THR A 19 -22.31 24.50 30.05
N ILE A 20 -21.89 25.27 29.04
CA ILE A 20 -22.83 26.09 28.28
C ILE A 20 -23.77 25.06 27.64
N THR A 21 -24.89 24.78 28.32
CA THR A 21 -26.06 24.25 27.65
C THR A 21 -26.51 25.35 26.72
N VAL A 22 -26.05 25.29 25.47
CA VAL A 22 -26.77 25.93 24.38
C VAL A 22 -28.11 25.23 24.39
N LYS A 23 -29.11 25.84 25.03
CA LYS A 23 -30.50 25.51 24.73
C LYS A 23 -30.63 25.83 23.25
N ALA A 24 -30.79 24.80 22.43
CA ALA A 24 -31.38 24.98 21.12
C ALA A 24 -32.65 25.82 21.35
N GLU A 25 -32.73 26.98 20.68
CA GLU A 25 -34.01 27.69 20.61
C GLU A 25 -35.05 26.68 20.11
N GLU A 26 -36.25 26.69 20.72
CA GLU A 26 -37.41 26.00 20.13
C GLU A 26 -37.57 26.58 18.72
N GLN A 27 -37.04 25.88 17.71
CA GLN A 27 -37.34 26.19 16.33
C GLN A 27 -38.83 25.91 16.13
N GLU A 28 -39.58 26.94 15.73
CA GLU A 28 -40.92 26.75 15.19
C GLU A 28 -40.81 25.88 13.93
N GLY A 29 -41.11 24.58 14.05
CA GLY A 29 -41.05 23.66 12.92
C GLY A 29 -40.67 22.23 13.28
N SER A 30 -40.80 21.33 12.31
CA SER A 30 -40.32 19.95 12.43
C SER A 30 -38.94 19.83 11.78
N GLY A 31 -37.93 19.37 12.52
CA GLY A 31 -36.55 19.40 12.02
C GLY A 31 -35.53 18.67 12.88
N PHE A 32 -34.34 18.54 12.33
CA PHE A 32 -33.17 17.91 12.95
C PHE A 32 -32.13 18.95 13.36
N THR A 33 -31.48 18.75 14.50
CA THR A 33 -30.29 19.52 14.88
C THR A 33 -29.15 18.56 15.18
N TYR A 34 -28.01 18.76 14.51
CA TYR A 34 -26.77 18.03 14.76
C TYR A 34 -25.73 18.98 15.35
N LEU A 35 -25.43 18.84 16.64
CA LEU A 35 -24.42 19.63 17.33
C LEU A 35 -23.16 18.78 17.56
N PHE A 36 -22.05 19.23 17.00
CA PHE A 36 -20.71 18.71 17.22
C PHE A 36 -19.92 19.66 18.12
N THR A 37 -19.56 19.22 19.31
CA THR A 37 -18.66 19.96 20.19
C THR A 37 -17.25 19.40 20.10
N VAL A 38 -16.36 20.13 19.43
CA VAL A 38 -14.95 19.79 19.28
C VAL A 38 -14.19 20.25 20.52
N ARG A 39 -13.54 19.29 21.17
CA ARG A 39 -12.70 19.48 22.34
C ARG A 39 -11.22 19.59 21.96
N GLU A 40 -10.45 20.26 22.81
CA GLU A 40 -9.03 20.53 22.56
C GLU A 40 -8.11 19.30 22.70
N ASP A 41 -8.66 18.19 23.19
CA ASP A 41 -8.00 16.89 23.29
C ASP A 41 -8.30 15.95 22.10
N GLY A 42 -9.05 16.42 21.09
CA GLY A 42 -9.45 15.65 19.91
C GLY A 42 -10.70 14.79 20.10
N TRP A 43 -11.33 14.84 21.29
CA TRP A 43 -12.66 14.27 21.48
C TRP A 43 -13.73 15.13 20.82
N ILE A 44 -14.81 14.48 20.41
CA ILE A 44 -16.03 15.19 20.02
C ILE A 44 -17.21 14.65 20.80
N ASP A 45 -18.06 15.57 21.24
CA ASP A 45 -19.36 15.27 21.81
C ASP A 45 -20.41 15.57 20.73
N ILE A 46 -21.30 14.60 20.48
CA ILE A 46 -22.33 14.69 19.45
C ILE A 46 -23.68 14.66 20.12
N TYR A 47 -24.51 15.62 19.74
CA TYR A 47 -25.89 15.72 20.16
C TYR A 47 -26.77 15.84 18.92
N VAL A 48 -27.69 14.90 18.77
CA VAL A 48 -28.68 14.88 17.70
C VAL A 48 -30.05 15.05 18.31
N ASN A 49 -30.81 16.01 17.80
CA ASN A 49 -32.18 16.28 18.21
C ASN A 49 -33.11 16.20 17.00
N PHE A 50 -34.33 15.73 17.23
CA PHE A 50 -35.45 15.86 16.31
C PHE A 50 -36.69 16.30 17.08
N THR A 51 -37.36 17.33 16.59
CA THR A 51 -38.65 17.81 17.10
C THR A 51 -39.69 17.85 16.01
N SER A 52 -40.96 17.58 16.34
CA SER A 52 -42.06 17.79 15.41
C SER A 52 -43.38 18.11 16.12
N GLU A 53 -44.08 19.11 15.61
CA GLU A 53 -45.43 19.50 16.02
C GLU A 53 -46.53 18.67 15.33
N GLU A 54 -46.18 17.89 14.30
CA GLU A 54 -47.11 17.06 13.54
C GLU A 54 -46.77 15.57 13.68
N ALA A 55 -47.69 14.71 13.27
CA ALA A 55 -47.41 13.28 13.18
C ALA A 55 -46.74 12.96 11.84
N GLY A 56 -45.83 12.00 11.81
CA GLY A 56 -45.09 11.69 10.60
C GLY A 56 -44.21 10.45 10.72
N HIS A 57 -43.25 10.36 9.80
CA HIS A 57 -42.31 9.27 9.68
C HIS A 57 -40.95 9.85 9.31
N ALA A 58 -39.89 9.42 9.99
CA ALA A 58 -38.54 9.88 9.69
C ALA A 58 -37.49 8.80 9.91
N TRP A 59 -36.29 9.07 9.41
CA TRP A 59 -35.11 8.28 9.68
C TRP A 59 -33.89 9.14 9.92
N LEU A 60 -32.89 8.56 10.59
CA LEU A 60 -31.56 9.14 10.76
C LEU A 60 -30.48 8.06 10.87
N LEU A 61 -29.22 8.44 10.67
CA LEU A 61 -28.07 7.54 10.86
C LEU A 61 -27.60 7.54 12.32
N VAL A 62 -27.46 6.36 12.91
CA VAL A 62 -26.93 6.15 14.27
C VAL A 62 -25.66 5.29 14.23
N PRO A 63 -24.69 5.46 15.15
CA PRO A 63 -23.43 4.72 15.10
C PRO A 63 -23.62 3.22 15.39
N LYS A 64 -22.87 2.35 14.68
CA LYS A 64 -22.85 0.89 14.94
C LYS A 64 -21.92 0.47 16.07
N PHE A 65 -20.78 1.17 16.19
CA PHE A 65 -19.65 0.75 17.04
C PHE A 65 -19.45 1.66 18.26
N HIS A 66 -20.41 2.54 18.54
CA HIS A 66 -20.41 3.38 19.72
C HIS A 66 -21.74 3.24 20.44
N GLU A 67 -21.68 3.11 21.76
CA GLU A 67 -22.86 3.24 22.61
C GLU A 67 -23.35 4.70 22.57
N TYR A 68 -24.66 4.87 22.58
CA TYR A 68 -25.31 6.18 22.59
C TYR A 68 -26.49 6.14 23.55
N ASP A 69 -26.70 7.25 24.25
CA ASP A 69 -27.90 7.46 25.05
C ASP A 69 -29.00 8.00 24.14
N SER A 70 -30.25 7.63 24.44
CA SER A 70 -31.39 8.15 23.71
C SER A 70 -32.57 8.47 24.62
N LYS A 71 -33.30 9.53 24.26
CA LYS A 71 -34.56 9.92 24.91
C LYS A 71 -35.60 10.15 23.83
N LEU A 72 -36.67 9.36 23.90
CA LEU A 72 -37.72 9.32 22.90
C LEU A 72 -39.07 9.68 23.52
N THR A 73 -39.74 10.69 22.98
CA THR A 73 -41.09 11.12 23.37
C THR A 73 -41.94 11.20 22.11
N GLY A 74 -43.11 10.58 22.10
CA GLY A 74 -43.99 10.57 20.92
C GLY A 74 -43.48 9.72 19.74
N ILE A 75 -42.43 8.91 19.93
CA ILE A 75 -41.86 8.00 18.92
C ILE A 75 -42.48 6.60 19.04
N SER A 76 -42.81 5.98 17.91
CA SER A 76 -43.41 4.63 17.82
C SER A 76 -42.90 3.88 16.58
N ASN A 77 -43.20 2.57 16.49
CA ASN A 77 -42.83 1.70 15.35
C ASN A 77 -41.36 1.83 14.89
N SER A 78 -40.43 2.00 15.84
CA SER A 78 -39.04 2.24 15.50
C SER A 78 -38.28 0.96 15.14
N ALA A 79 -37.36 1.07 14.19
CA ALA A 79 -36.54 -0.04 13.71
C ALA A 79 -35.10 0.44 13.45
N ILE A 80 -34.13 -0.40 13.85
CA ILE A 80 -32.72 -0.22 13.53
C ILE A 80 -32.33 -1.27 12.50
N GLN A 81 -31.85 -0.84 11.33
CA GLN A 81 -31.47 -1.71 10.23
C GLN A 81 -30.03 -1.43 9.77
N ASN A 82 -29.40 -2.43 9.15
CA ASN A 82 -28.12 -2.24 8.51
C ASN A 82 -28.24 -1.20 7.38
N SER A 83 -27.37 -0.18 7.41
CA SER A 83 -27.17 0.69 6.26
C SER A 83 -26.03 0.16 5.38
N THR A 84 -25.94 0.70 4.16
CA THR A 84 -24.80 0.51 3.25
C THR A 84 -23.50 1.10 3.79
N TYR A 85 -23.55 1.98 4.80
CA TYR A 85 -22.38 2.55 5.45
C TYR A 85 -21.85 1.62 6.53
N TYR A 86 -20.55 1.31 6.46
CA TYR A 86 -19.87 0.40 7.38
C TYR A 86 -20.12 0.76 8.85
N PHE A 87 -20.03 2.05 9.19
CA PHE A 87 -20.08 2.55 10.58
C PHE A 87 -21.47 2.94 11.11
N TYR A 88 -22.54 2.91 10.30
CA TYR A 88 -23.86 3.46 10.70
C TYR A 88 -25.02 2.50 10.47
N TYR A 89 -25.93 2.40 11.44
CA TYR A 89 -27.26 1.85 11.20
C TYR A 89 -28.21 2.94 10.68
N ASN A 90 -29.27 2.50 10.00
CA ASN A 90 -30.43 3.35 9.73
C ASN A 90 -31.43 3.16 10.87
N PHE A 91 -31.74 4.23 11.59
CA PHE A 91 -32.82 4.28 12.57
C PHE A 91 -34.05 4.93 11.95
N THR A 92 -35.10 4.15 11.71
CA THR A 92 -36.37 4.58 11.12
C THR A 92 -37.46 4.55 12.18
N PHE A 93 -38.37 5.52 12.19
CA PHE A 93 -39.43 5.62 13.20
C PHE A 93 -40.67 6.39 12.72
N ASP A 94 -41.83 6.05 13.30
CA ASP A 94 -43.06 6.84 13.22
C ASP A 94 -43.16 7.75 14.44
N PHE A 95 -43.84 8.88 14.34
CA PHE A 95 -43.99 9.80 15.46
C PHE A 95 -45.33 10.56 15.47
N SER A 96 -45.76 10.99 16.66
CA SER A 96 -46.96 11.80 16.88
C SER A 96 -46.63 13.29 17.04
N SER A 97 -47.63 14.15 16.99
CA SER A 97 -47.51 15.58 17.36
C SER A 97 -46.86 15.76 18.74
N GLY A 98 -45.93 16.71 18.85
CA GLY A 98 -45.11 16.95 20.05
C GLY A 98 -43.99 15.92 20.22
N ALA A 99 -43.54 15.30 19.13
CA ALA A 99 -42.45 14.33 19.17
C ALA A 99 -41.11 14.99 19.49
N TYR A 100 -40.31 14.30 20.29
CA TYR A 100 -38.97 14.69 20.66
C TYR A 100 -38.07 13.45 20.68
N LEU A 101 -36.97 13.50 19.94
CA LEU A 101 -35.92 12.51 19.96
C LEU A 101 -34.60 13.20 20.26
N GLU A 102 -33.88 12.66 21.22
CA GLU A 102 -32.52 13.07 21.55
C GLU A 102 -31.64 11.83 21.49
N ILE A 103 -30.49 11.95 20.82
CA ILE A 103 -29.44 10.94 20.79
C ILE A 103 -28.12 11.65 21.06
N ASN A 104 -27.35 11.14 22.02
CA ASN A 104 -26.05 11.69 22.35
C ASN A 104 -25.00 10.59 22.50
N TRP A 105 -23.80 10.89 22.02
CA TRP A 105 -22.62 10.04 22.18
C TRP A 105 -21.36 10.87 22.03
N SER A 106 -20.23 10.31 22.47
CA SER A 106 -18.94 10.93 22.29
C SER A 106 -17.92 9.88 21.86
N TYR A 107 -16.93 10.32 21.10
CA TYR A 107 -15.80 9.47 20.77
C TYR A 107 -14.54 10.29 20.54
N ARG A 108 -13.40 9.63 20.76
CA ARG A 108 -12.08 10.18 20.50
C ARG A 108 -11.77 10.11 19.02
N PHE A 109 -10.98 11.05 18.51
CA PHE A 109 -10.57 11.12 17.09
C PHE A 109 -11.63 11.68 16.15
N GLY A 110 -12.68 12.31 16.68
CA GLY A 110 -13.56 13.16 15.86
C GLY A 110 -12.84 14.39 15.32
N SER A 111 -11.85 14.88 16.08
CA SER A 111 -10.83 15.79 15.60
C SER A 111 -9.44 15.19 15.79
N LEU A 112 -8.61 15.33 14.77
CA LEU A 112 -7.22 14.89 14.74
C LEU A 112 -6.34 16.13 14.78
N ILE A 113 -5.38 16.20 15.71
CA ILE A 113 -4.59 17.40 15.95
C ILE A 113 -3.13 16.98 16.07
N VAL A 114 -2.37 17.17 14.98
CA VAL A 114 -0.91 16.99 14.97
C VAL A 114 -0.30 18.37 14.75
N GLU A 115 0.10 19.00 15.85
CA GLU A 115 0.44 20.40 15.87
C GLU A 115 1.55 20.76 14.84
N PRO A 116 1.42 21.89 14.12
CA PRO A 116 0.41 22.94 14.28
C PRO A 116 -0.93 22.67 13.56
N LYS A 117 -1.09 21.54 12.88
CA LYS A 117 -2.26 21.27 12.04
C LYS A 117 -3.31 20.45 12.78
N GLY A 118 -4.57 20.69 12.43
CA GLY A 118 -5.70 19.94 12.92
C GLY A 118 -6.78 19.81 11.86
N VAL A 119 -7.53 18.71 11.94
CA VAL A 119 -8.71 18.49 11.13
C VAL A 119 -9.85 18.02 12.04
N PHE A 120 -11.03 18.56 11.82
CA PHE A 120 -12.28 18.00 12.32
C PHE A 120 -12.97 17.32 11.15
N PHE A 121 -13.41 16.09 11.36
CA PHE A 121 -14.18 15.37 10.36
C PHE A 121 -15.38 14.74 11.04
N SER A 122 -16.57 15.19 10.68
CA SER A 122 -17.81 14.75 11.31
C SER A 122 -18.03 13.25 11.13
N THR A 123 -18.90 12.68 11.96
CA THR A 123 -19.58 11.43 11.57
C THR A 123 -20.40 11.67 10.31
N ALA A 124 -20.82 10.58 9.65
CA ALA A 124 -21.84 10.70 8.62
C ALA A 124 -23.11 11.27 9.25
N ILE A 125 -23.62 12.34 8.66
CA ILE A 125 -24.89 12.97 9.03
C ILE A 125 -25.89 12.48 8.01
N GLY A 126 -26.95 11.81 8.44
CA GLY A 126 -27.98 11.32 7.55
C GLY A 126 -29.34 11.46 8.20
N TYR A 127 -30.29 12.04 7.47
CA TYR A 127 -31.63 12.35 7.98
C TYR A 127 -32.67 12.29 6.86
N SER A 128 -33.95 12.21 7.24
CA SER A 128 -35.08 12.29 6.32
C SER A 128 -35.11 13.62 5.56
N PRO A 129 -35.07 13.62 4.21
CA PRO A 129 -35.02 14.84 3.40
C PRO A 129 -36.28 15.70 3.46
N GLU A 130 -37.38 15.17 3.99
CA GLU A 130 -38.65 15.88 4.17
C GLU A 130 -38.61 16.93 5.30
N TYR A 131 -37.59 16.87 6.16
CA TYR A 131 -37.44 17.74 7.31
C TYR A 131 -36.20 18.62 7.17
N HIS A 132 -36.31 19.84 7.69
CA HIS A 132 -35.18 20.76 7.82
C HIS A 132 -34.11 20.16 8.75
N ALA A 133 -32.85 20.43 8.45
CA ALA A 133 -31.74 20.08 9.32
C ALA A 133 -30.77 21.26 9.50
N GLU A 134 -30.33 21.46 10.73
CA GLU A 134 -29.27 22.38 11.10
C GLU A 134 -28.06 21.61 11.65
N ILE A 135 -26.87 21.87 11.10
CA ILE A 135 -25.62 21.32 11.58
C ILE A 135 -24.80 22.43 12.23
N ILE A 136 -24.42 22.22 13.48
CA ILE A 136 -23.66 23.18 14.28
C ILE A 136 -22.33 22.53 14.67
N VAL A 137 -21.21 23.16 14.29
CA VAL A 137 -19.88 22.78 14.75
C VAL A 137 -19.36 23.83 15.72
N ASN A 138 -19.13 23.41 16.96
CA ASN A 138 -18.68 24.23 18.06
C ASN A 138 -17.23 23.90 18.39
N MET A 139 -16.32 24.84 18.15
CA MET A 139 -14.87 24.68 18.31
C MET A 139 -14.23 25.83 19.10
N SER A 140 -12.97 25.67 19.50
CA SER A 140 -12.25 26.71 20.25
C SER A 140 -12.06 27.94 19.37
N ALA A 141 -12.30 29.15 19.92
CA ALA A 141 -12.09 30.39 19.18
C ALA A 141 -10.61 30.66 18.85
N SER A 142 -9.68 29.96 19.53
CA SER A 142 -8.25 30.04 19.26
C SER A 142 -7.85 29.36 17.94
N TYR A 143 -8.67 28.43 17.43
CA TYR A 143 -8.38 27.71 16.20
C TYR A 143 -8.51 28.64 15.00
N GLN A 144 -7.51 28.60 14.12
CA GLN A 144 -7.53 29.35 12.86
C GLN A 144 -8.03 28.43 11.77
N ILE A 145 -9.27 28.63 11.30
CA ILE A 145 -9.84 27.81 10.23
C ILE A 145 -9.10 28.11 8.93
N GLU A 146 -8.61 27.06 8.27
CA GLU A 146 -7.97 27.15 6.96
C GLU A 146 -8.97 26.85 5.86
N ASN A 147 -9.55 25.64 5.86
CA ASN A 147 -10.54 25.22 4.87
C ASN A 147 -11.76 24.58 5.53
N ILE A 148 -12.89 24.66 4.84
CA ILE A 148 -14.13 23.96 5.20
C ILE A 148 -14.68 23.29 3.95
N PHE A 149 -14.86 21.98 4.02
CA PHE A 149 -15.46 21.19 2.97
C PHE A 149 -16.74 20.54 3.48
N LEU A 150 -17.81 20.68 2.70
CA LEU A 150 -19.06 19.99 2.92
C LEU A 150 -19.24 18.96 1.81
N SER A 151 -19.11 17.69 2.16
CA SER A 151 -19.41 16.60 1.24
C SER A 151 -20.91 16.30 1.34
N THR A 152 -21.61 16.46 0.22
CA THR A 152 -23.03 16.08 0.09
C THR A 152 -23.22 15.26 -1.18
N GLU A 153 -24.45 14.79 -1.42
CA GLU A 153 -24.80 14.01 -2.62
C GLU A 153 -24.67 14.79 -3.94
N VAL A 154 -24.59 16.12 -3.88
CA VAL A 154 -24.47 17.02 -5.03
C VAL A 154 -23.33 18.00 -4.76
N GLU A 155 -22.44 18.19 -5.72
CA GLU A 155 -21.32 19.13 -5.59
C GLU A 155 -21.81 20.54 -5.22
N VAL A 156 -21.34 21.05 -4.08
CA VAL A 156 -21.63 22.40 -3.58
C VAL A 156 -20.48 23.32 -3.97
N LEU A 157 -20.79 24.50 -4.51
CA LEU A 157 -19.77 25.54 -4.74
C LEU A 157 -19.28 26.07 -3.39
N GLU A 158 -17.97 26.10 -3.18
CA GLU A 158 -17.36 26.42 -1.88
C GLU A 158 -17.82 27.77 -1.29
N ASN A 159 -17.93 27.80 0.05
CA ASN A 159 -18.06 28.98 0.92
C ASN A 159 -19.41 29.74 0.96
N GLU A 160 -20.45 29.37 0.22
CA GLU A 160 -21.73 30.12 0.25
C GLU A 160 -22.72 29.68 1.35
N PHE A 161 -22.48 28.55 2.00
CA PHE A 161 -23.48 27.84 2.82
C PHE A 161 -23.26 27.92 4.34
N ARG A 162 -22.34 28.78 4.80
CA ARG A 162 -21.95 28.82 6.23
C ARG A 162 -22.20 30.17 6.89
N GLN A 163 -22.73 30.11 8.10
CA GLN A 163 -22.76 31.26 9.01
C GLN A 163 -21.80 31.00 10.18
N GLU A 164 -21.09 32.04 10.62
CA GLU A 164 -20.13 31.95 11.73
C GLU A 164 -20.48 32.94 12.84
N LYS A 165 -20.40 32.46 14.09
CA LYS A 165 -20.55 33.29 15.27
C LYS A 165 -19.48 32.95 16.30
N VAL A 166 -18.78 33.96 16.80
CA VAL A 166 -17.85 33.82 17.92
C VAL A 166 -18.54 34.33 19.18
N ILE A 167 -18.69 33.47 20.18
CA ILE A 167 -19.25 33.80 21.50
C ILE A 167 -18.23 33.38 22.54
N ASP A 168 -17.76 34.35 23.32
CA ASP A 168 -16.70 34.16 24.31
C ASP A 168 -15.46 33.49 23.71
N ASN A 169 -15.10 32.29 24.18
CA ASN A 169 -13.96 31.52 23.70
C ASN A 169 -14.37 30.37 22.74
N ARG A 170 -15.56 30.45 22.14
CA ARG A 170 -16.10 29.42 21.25
C ARG A 170 -16.46 30.02 19.89
N ARG A 171 -16.14 29.28 18.85
CA ARG A 171 -16.51 29.55 17.46
C ARG A 171 -17.58 28.53 17.06
N LEU A 172 -18.74 29.04 16.67
CA LEU A 172 -19.88 28.27 16.19
C LEU A 172 -20.00 28.45 14.69
N LEU A 173 -20.01 27.33 13.97
CA LEU A 173 -20.24 27.26 12.53
C LEU A 173 -21.58 26.61 12.29
N PHE A 174 -22.43 27.25 11.52
CA PHE A 174 -23.77 26.79 11.21
C PHE A 174 -23.85 26.44 9.73
N PHE A 175 -24.45 25.29 9.44
CA PHE A 175 -24.77 24.83 8.10
C PHE A 175 -26.25 24.47 8.07
N ASP A 176 -27.00 25.19 7.26
CA ASP A 176 -28.44 25.01 7.13
C ASP A 176 -28.76 24.16 5.90
N SER A 177 -29.65 23.18 6.04
CA SER A 177 -30.11 22.33 4.93
C SER A 177 -30.80 23.08 3.79
N GLU A 178 -31.23 24.33 3.99
CA GLU A 178 -31.69 25.21 2.92
C GLU A 178 -30.54 25.69 2.02
N ASP A 179 -29.32 25.75 2.57
CA ASP A 179 -28.13 26.29 1.90
C ASP A 179 -27.30 25.22 1.17
N TYR A 180 -27.58 23.93 1.38
CA TYR A 180 -26.92 22.83 0.70
C TYR A 180 -27.91 21.80 0.13
N ARG A 181 -27.46 21.01 -0.84
CA ARG A 181 -28.28 19.95 -1.44
C ARG A 181 -27.85 18.58 -0.91
N GLY A 182 -28.85 17.76 -0.59
CA GLY A 182 -28.66 16.38 -0.15
C GLY A 182 -28.99 16.20 1.33
N HIS A 183 -29.08 14.94 1.74
CA HIS A 183 -29.53 14.55 3.08
C HIS A 183 -28.56 13.54 3.73
N LEU A 184 -27.44 13.32 3.06
CA LEU A 184 -26.26 12.61 3.52
C LEU A 184 -25.07 13.57 3.42
N VAL A 185 -24.55 13.97 4.58
CA VAL A 185 -23.64 15.10 4.71
C VAL A 185 -22.41 14.71 5.53
N ARG A 186 -21.25 15.24 5.17
CA ARG A 186 -20.06 15.27 6.04
C ARG A 186 -19.43 16.65 6.05
N VAL A 187 -19.04 17.08 7.23
CA VAL A 187 -18.32 18.33 7.45
C VAL A 187 -16.85 17.99 7.70
N LEU A 188 -15.95 18.56 6.92
CA LEU A 188 -14.51 18.57 7.15
C LEU A 188 -14.05 20.00 7.35
N ILE A 189 -13.28 20.25 8.41
CA ILE A 189 -12.72 21.57 8.72
C ILE A 189 -11.25 21.37 9.04
N SER A 190 -10.35 21.93 8.23
CA SER A 190 -8.93 22.02 8.57
C SER A 190 -8.65 23.34 9.29
N PHE A 191 -7.75 23.28 10.27
CA PHE A 191 -7.44 24.41 11.12
C PHE A 191 -6.02 24.34 11.69
N GLU A 192 -5.48 25.50 12.08
CA GLU A 192 -4.24 25.59 12.83
C GLU A 192 -4.49 25.75 14.33
N VAL A 193 -3.57 25.16 15.11
CA VAL A 193 -3.53 25.25 16.58
C VAL A 193 -2.14 25.66 17.06
N PRO A 194 -2.01 26.23 18.28
CA PRO A 194 -0.71 26.49 18.88
C PRO A 194 0.17 25.25 18.97
N THR A 195 1.47 25.40 18.71
CA THR A 195 2.42 24.29 18.76
C THR A 195 2.64 23.80 20.19
N VAL A 196 2.87 22.49 20.32
CA VAL A 196 3.23 21.83 21.57
C VAL A 196 4.54 21.06 21.41
N GLU A 197 5.15 20.68 22.53
CA GLU A 197 6.30 19.78 22.49
C GLU A 197 5.87 18.36 22.12
N PHE A 198 6.59 17.78 21.17
CA PHE A 198 6.41 16.40 20.75
C PHE A 198 7.21 15.49 21.68
N ILE A 199 6.69 14.30 21.92
CA ILE A 199 7.42 13.22 22.57
C ILE A 199 8.00 12.28 21.51
N GLU A 200 9.04 11.55 21.90
CA GLU A 200 9.64 10.49 21.10
C GLU A 200 9.40 9.14 21.78
N ILE A 201 8.85 8.19 21.03
CA ILE A 201 8.66 6.80 21.45
C ILE A 201 9.43 5.93 20.46
N SER A 202 10.15 4.92 20.95
CA SER A 202 11.03 4.10 20.12
C SER A 202 10.85 2.62 20.40
N GLU A 203 10.96 1.81 19.35
CA GLU A 203 10.95 0.34 19.40
C GLU A 203 11.93 -0.20 18.36
N GLY A 204 12.98 -0.90 18.79
CA GLY A 204 14.08 -1.27 17.88
C GLY A 204 14.69 -0.03 17.21
N ASN A 205 14.76 -0.07 15.88
CA ASN A 205 15.23 1.04 15.05
C ASN A 205 14.10 1.97 14.56
N LEU A 206 12.84 1.73 14.98
CA LEU A 206 11.73 2.64 14.76
C LEU A 206 11.71 3.74 15.83
N LYS A 207 11.58 4.99 15.38
CA LYS A 207 11.32 6.17 16.22
C LYS A 207 10.05 6.85 15.76
N ILE A 208 9.15 7.16 16.68
CA ILE A 208 7.90 7.85 16.42
C ILE A 208 7.92 9.18 17.14
N ARG A 209 7.69 10.26 16.40
CA ARG A 209 7.51 11.60 16.96
C ARG A 209 6.04 11.96 16.92
N CYS A 210 5.43 12.14 18.08
CA CYS A 210 4.01 12.45 18.16
C CYS A 210 3.69 13.42 19.31
N PRO A 211 2.55 14.12 19.25
CA PRO A 211 1.99 14.82 20.39
C PRO A 211 1.67 13.85 21.53
N SER A 212 1.82 14.28 22.79
CA SER A 212 1.58 13.43 23.97
C SER A 212 0.16 12.84 24.05
N ARG A 213 -0.81 13.48 23.41
CA ARG A 213 -2.19 12.98 23.30
C ARG A 213 -2.34 11.72 22.47
N TYR A 214 -1.30 11.28 21.75
CA TYR A 214 -1.29 10.11 20.88
C TYR A 214 -0.23 9.07 21.28
N VAL A 215 0.20 9.06 22.54
CA VAL A 215 1.09 8.02 23.09
C VAL A 215 0.56 6.62 22.79
N ASP A 216 -0.72 6.37 23.03
CA ASP A 216 -1.36 5.08 22.81
C ASP A 216 -1.41 4.69 21.32
N VAL A 217 -1.57 5.65 20.41
CA VAL A 217 -1.48 5.40 18.97
C VAL A 217 -0.05 5.00 18.60
N ALA A 218 0.96 5.70 19.13
CA ALA A 218 2.36 5.33 18.95
C ALA A 218 2.71 3.97 19.59
N GLU A 219 2.12 3.62 20.73
CA GLU A 219 2.24 2.30 21.35
C GLU A 219 1.61 1.20 20.48
N ASN A 220 0.46 1.46 19.84
CA ASN A 220 -0.15 0.53 18.88
C ASN A 220 0.75 0.32 17.66
N ILE A 221 1.30 1.41 17.10
CA ILE A 221 2.24 1.34 15.97
C ILE A 221 3.51 0.57 16.35
N THR A 222 4.13 0.85 17.49
CA THR A 222 5.31 0.11 17.94
C THR A 222 5.01 -1.36 18.25
N SER A 223 3.82 -1.67 18.76
CA SER A 223 3.36 -3.06 18.94
C SER A 223 3.24 -3.80 17.60
N ALA A 224 2.63 -3.16 16.59
CA ALA A 224 2.57 -3.71 15.24
C ALA A 224 3.97 -3.88 14.63
N TYR A 225 4.83 -2.87 14.74
CA TYR A 225 6.23 -2.95 14.30
C TYR A 225 6.95 -4.15 14.91
N ARG A 226 6.95 -4.28 16.24
CA ARG A 226 7.55 -5.42 16.97
C ARG A 226 7.01 -6.77 16.48
N LYS A 227 5.71 -6.84 16.17
CA LYS A 227 5.04 -8.06 15.73
C LYS A 227 5.47 -8.51 14.33
N PHE A 228 5.80 -7.59 13.43
CA PHE A 228 5.99 -7.88 12.01
C PHE A 228 7.40 -7.65 11.48
N ILE A 229 8.22 -6.81 12.13
CA ILE A 229 9.51 -6.36 11.57
C ILE A 229 10.46 -7.50 11.21
N GLN A 230 10.53 -8.55 12.04
CA GLN A 230 11.39 -9.70 11.74
C GLN A 230 10.98 -10.38 10.43
N ARG A 231 9.67 -10.55 10.20
CA ARG A 231 9.20 -11.20 8.98
C ARG A 231 9.42 -10.32 7.75
N ILE A 232 9.30 -8.99 7.87
CA ILE A 232 9.66 -8.05 6.79
C ILE A 232 11.14 -8.17 6.43
N MET A 233 12.03 -8.20 7.44
CA MET A 233 13.47 -8.42 7.24
C MET A 233 13.77 -9.75 6.55
N ASP A 234 13.10 -10.82 6.99
CA ASP A 234 13.27 -12.17 6.42
C ASP A 234 12.82 -12.21 4.95
N ILE A 235 11.67 -11.61 4.62
CA ILE A 235 11.15 -11.56 3.24
C ILE A 235 12.09 -10.79 2.32
N THR A 236 12.56 -9.63 2.76
CA THR A 236 13.35 -8.72 1.92
C THR A 236 14.86 -9.00 1.96
N ASN A 237 15.28 -9.96 2.79
CA ASN A 237 16.69 -10.28 3.04
C ASN A 237 17.53 -9.04 3.43
N GLN A 238 16.97 -8.18 4.27
CA GLN A 238 17.59 -6.92 4.69
C GLN A 238 17.80 -6.85 6.21
N PRO A 239 18.88 -6.21 6.69
CA PRO A 239 19.01 -5.88 8.10
C PRO A 239 18.01 -4.79 8.51
N GLU A 240 17.78 -4.67 9.82
CA GLU A 240 16.86 -3.67 10.37
C GLU A 240 17.31 -2.24 10.01
N ILE A 241 16.39 -1.46 9.45
CA ILE A 241 16.62 -0.10 8.98
C ILE A 241 16.19 0.90 10.06
N ASN A 242 16.95 1.98 10.24
CA ASN A 242 16.51 3.12 11.06
C ASN A 242 15.32 3.79 10.37
N ILE A 243 14.19 3.93 11.07
CA ILE A 243 12.99 4.56 10.52
C ILE A 243 12.48 5.61 11.51
N THR A 244 12.28 6.83 11.02
CA THR A 244 11.55 7.87 11.74
C THR A 244 10.15 7.97 11.16
N LEU A 245 9.15 7.70 11.99
CA LEU A 245 7.74 7.81 11.64
C LEU A 245 7.17 9.11 12.19
N GLU A 246 6.55 9.88 11.31
CA GLU A 246 5.87 11.13 11.61
C GLU A 246 4.36 10.97 11.31
N LEU A 247 3.54 11.36 12.28
CA LEU A 247 2.08 11.41 12.09
C LEU A 247 1.74 12.73 11.39
N PHE A 248 0.73 12.71 10.54
CA PHE A 248 0.17 13.94 9.96
C PHE A 248 -1.35 13.88 9.91
N VAL A 249 -1.99 15.02 9.65
CA VAL A 249 -3.43 15.14 9.43
C VAL A 249 -3.67 15.69 8.03
N PRO A 250 -4.76 15.31 7.36
CA PRO A 250 -5.06 15.77 6.01
C PRO A 250 -5.46 17.25 6.03
N GLU A 251 -4.88 18.03 5.13
CA GLU A 251 -5.19 19.46 4.99
C GLU A 251 -6.41 19.71 4.08
N ASP A 252 -6.69 18.76 3.17
CA ASP A 252 -7.79 18.79 2.21
C ASP A 252 -8.43 17.41 1.98
N VAL A 253 -9.42 17.36 1.08
CA VAL A 253 -10.17 16.13 0.74
C VAL A 253 -9.33 15.15 -0.09
N GLU A 254 -8.36 15.61 -0.87
CA GLU A 254 -7.48 14.73 -1.66
C GLU A 254 -6.54 13.95 -0.73
N GLU A 255 -6.01 14.61 0.31
CA GLU A 255 -5.15 13.99 1.31
C GLU A 255 -5.87 12.94 2.18
N LEU A 256 -7.20 12.94 2.25
CA LEU A 256 -7.95 11.86 2.92
C LEU A 256 -7.70 10.48 2.28
N TYR A 257 -7.36 10.45 0.99
CA TYR A 257 -7.07 9.21 0.27
C TYR A 257 -5.60 8.79 0.39
N THR A 258 -4.74 9.66 0.91
CA THR A 258 -3.33 9.36 1.19
C THR A 258 -3.20 8.84 2.63
N LEU A 259 -3.25 7.53 2.81
CA LEU A 259 -3.24 6.88 4.14
C LEU A 259 -1.86 6.89 4.79
N GLY A 260 -0.83 6.73 3.98
CA GLY A 260 0.57 6.81 4.33
C GLY A 260 1.36 7.26 3.12
N TYR A 261 2.58 7.73 3.36
CA TYR A 261 3.53 7.89 2.29
C TYR A 261 4.96 7.88 2.81
N THR A 262 5.85 7.50 1.92
CA THR A 262 7.26 7.82 1.99
C THR A 262 7.54 8.87 0.93
N ARG A 263 8.10 10.04 1.31
CA ARG A 263 8.39 11.12 0.34
C ARG A 263 9.31 10.59 -0.75
N LEU A 264 9.17 11.06 -1.98
CA LEU A 264 10.22 10.87 -2.98
C LEU A 264 11.28 11.95 -2.78
N THR A 265 12.56 11.59 -2.78
CA THR A 265 13.65 12.57 -2.67
C THR A 265 13.51 13.61 -3.77
N GLU A 266 13.36 14.89 -3.39
CA GLU A 266 13.28 15.97 -4.37
C GLU A 266 14.57 16.06 -5.20
N ARG A 267 14.42 15.92 -6.52
CA ARG A 267 15.33 16.43 -7.57
C ARG A 267 16.78 15.95 -7.51
N ILE A 268 17.01 14.70 -7.89
CA ILE A 268 18.10 14.41 -8.84
C ILE A 268 17.45 13.83 -10.10
N LYS A 269 17.49 14.61 -11.18
CA LYS A 269 16.89 14.32 -12.48
C LYS A 269 17.47 13.02 -13.08
N ALA A 270 16.90 11.88 -12.70
CA ALA A 270 16.91 10.61 -13.44
C ALA A 270 16.11 9.52 -12.71
N GLU A 271 16.05 9.56 -11.37
CA GLU A 271 15.57 8.43 -10.57
C GLU A 271 14.67 8.94 -9.43
N GLU A 272 13.37 8.63 -9.50
CA GLU A 272 12.50 8.66 -8.33
C GLU A 272 13.06 7.64 -7.33
N ARG A 273 13.42 8.09 -6.12
CA ARG A 273 13.81 7.23 -5.01
C ARG A 273 13.10 7.74 -3.76
N PHE A 274 12.67 6.84 -2.89
CA PHE A 274 12.09 7.21 -1.60
C PHE A 274 13.10 7.94 -0.73
N GLU A 275 12.64 8.92 0.05
CA GLU A 275 13.37 9.50 1.18
C GLU A 275 13.65 8.36 2.15
N PRO A 276 14.92 7.93 2.26
CA PRO A 276 15.23 6.80 3.09
C PRO A 276 14.88 7.14 4.54
N GLN A 277 14.37 6.15 5.26
CA GLN A 277 14.27 6.19 6.73
C GLN A 277 13.21 7.16 7.27
N ARG A 278 12.29 7.67 6.44
CA ARG A 278 11.16 8.51 6.85
C ARG A 278 9.84 7.95 6.35
N VAL A 279 8.91 7.71 7.27
CA VAL A 279 7.57 7.21 6.98
C VAL A 279 6.55 8.19 7.55
N TYR A 280 5.54 8.53 6.76
CA TYR A 280 4.44 9.39 7.18
C TYR A 280 3.15 8.57 7.24
N ILE A 281 2.45 8.59 8.37
CA ILE A 281 1.13 7.95 8.51
C ILE A 281 0.07 9.02 8.77
N ASN A 282 -0.98 8.99 7.97
CA ASN A 282 -2.12 9.87 8.11
C ASN A 282 -2.96 9.43 9.30
N MET A 283 -3.23 10.34 10.24
CA MET A 283 -4.09 10.06 11.39
C MET A 283 -5.54 9.76 11.01
N ILE A 284 -5.95 9.90 9.76
CA ILE A 284 -7.27 9.42 9.32
C ILE A 284 -7.41 7.90 9.44
N VAL A 285 -6.29 7.14 9.35
CA VAL A 285 -6.31 5.67 9.38
C VAL A 285 -6.80 5.10 10.71
N ILE A 286 -6.62 5.83 11.82
CA ILE A 286 -7.13 5.39 13.14
C ILE A 286 -8.66 5.47 13.24
N ARG A 287 -9.32 6.09 12.26
CA ARG A 287 -10.79 6.12 12.11
C ARG A 287 -11.31 5.11 11.10
N MET A 288 -10.42 4.37 10.44
CA MET A 288 -10.78 3.35 9.48
C MET A 288 -11.08 2.02 10.19
N PRO A 289 -11.64 1.02 9.49
CA PRO A 289 -11.91 -0.28 10.10
C PRO A 289 -10.65 -0.91 10.71
N GLU A 290 -10.86 -1.78 11.69
CA GLU A 290 -9.78 -2.53 12.36
C GLU A 290 -8.85 -3.20 11.32
N GLY A 291 -7.54 -3.13 11.56
CA GLY A 291 -6.50 -3.67 10.67
C GLY A 291 -5.91 -2.66 9.69
N THR A 292 -6.60 -1.56 9.38
CA THR A 292 -6.12 -0.58 8.39
C THR A 292 -4.87 0.19 8.85
N LEU A 293 -4.72 0.47 10.15
CA LEU A 293 -3.50 1.09 10.68
C LEU A 293 -2.28 0.18 10.49
N GLU A 294 -2.44 -1.10 10.83
CA GLU A 294 -1.38 -2.09 10.70
C GLU A 294 -1.03 -2.34 9.23
N GLU A 295 -2.04 -2.40 8.36
CA GLU A 295 -1.85 -2.54 6.91
C GLU A 295 -1.08 -1.37 6.33
N THR A 296 -1.49 -0.15 6.65
CA THR A 296 -0.80 1.09 6.22
C THR A 296 0.64 1.11 6.72
N LEU A 297 0.88 0.75 7.99
CA LEU A 297 2.22 0.68 8.54
C LEU A 297 3.08 -0.33 7.77
N LEU A 298 2.59 -1.55 7.56
CA LEU A 298 3.34 -2.59 6.88
C LEU A 298 3.62 -2.21 5.42
N HIS A 299 2.66 -1.62 4.72
CA HIS A 299 2.82 -1.09 3.37
C HIS A 299 3.99 -0.12 3.27
N GLU A 300 4.02 0.89 4.15
CA GLU A 300 5.10 1.88 4.17
C GLU A 300 6.45 1.30 4.60
N LEU A 301 6.46 0.34 5.52
CA LEU A 301 7.69 -0.38 5.87
C LEU A 301 8.22 -1.17 4.67
N PHE A 302 7.35 -1.89 3.94
CA PHE A 302 7.77 -2.61 2.74
C PHE A 302 8.37 -1.68 1.70
N HIS A 303 7.86 -0.45 1.53
CA HIS A 303 8.50 0.52 0.64
C HIS A 303 9.97 0.77 0.99
N GLN A 304 10.30 0.94 2.28
CA GLN A 304 11.67 1.14 2.75
C GLN A 304 12.54 -0.11 2.51
N TYR A 305 12.04 -1.28 2.92
CA TYR A 305 12.79 -2.52 2.89
C TYR A 305 13.01 -3.05 1.47
N MET A 306 11.99 -2.99 0.60
CA MET A 306 12.10 -3.38 -0.80
C MET A 306 13.03 -2.43 -1.57
N GLY A 307 12.95 -1.13 -1.29
CA GLY A 307 13.86 -0.15 -1.86
C GLY A 307 15.32 -0.44 -1.50
N GLN A 308 15.59 -0.80 -0.24
CA GLN A 308 16.93 -1.19 0.19
C GLN A 308 17.38 -2.53 -0.41
N ALA A 309 16.45 -3.46 -0.64
CA ALA A 309 16.71 -4.74 -1.29
C ALA A 309 16.97 -4.63 -2.80
N GLY A 310 16.84 -3.43 -3.37
CA GLY A 310 17.14 -3.15 -4.78
C GLY A 310 15.91 -3.11 -5.67
N LEU A 311 14.68 -3.17 -5.17
CA LEU A 311 13.50 -2.92 -6.00
C LEU A 311 13.27 -1.41 -6.17
N SER A 312 13.39 -0.94 -7.41
CA SER A 312 13.27 0.48 -7.74
C SER A 312 11.83 0.92 -7.94
N THR A 313 11.53 2.15 -7.54
CA THR A 313 10.20 2.76 -7.75
C THR A 313 9.93 3.11 -9.21
N GLN A 314 10.90 2.97 -10.11
CA GLN A 314 10.70 3.06 -11.56
C GLN A 314 9.71 2.00 -12.07
N LEU A 315 9.63 0.86 -11.38
CA LEU A 315 8.58 -0.14 -11.55
C LEU A 315 7.50 0.03 -10.49
N ARG A 316 6.89 1.23 -10.47
CA ARG A 316 5.95 1.61 -9.42
C ARG A 316 4.84 0.59 -9.19
N TRP A 317 4.29 0.03 -10.27
CA TRP A 317 3.26 -1.00 -10.16
C TRP A 317 3.71 -2.24 -9.39
N VAL A 318 4.96 -2.69 -9.60
CA VAL A 318 5.54 -3.81 -8.84
C VAL A 318 5.73 -3.40 -7.39
N HIS A 319 6.26 -2.19 -7.17
CA HIS A 319 6.60 -1.68 -5.85
C HIS A 319 5.36 -1.49 -4.96
N GLU A 320 4.31 -0.89 -5.49
CA GLU A 320 3.03 -0.67 -4.79
C GLU A 320 2.26 -1.99 -4.63
N GLY A 321 2.18 -2.79 -5.71
CA GLY A 321 1.49 -4.09 -5.68
C GLY A 321 2.11 -5.08 -4.69
N LEU A 322 3.44 -5.14 -4.59
CA LEU A 322 4.13 -5.96 -3.59
C LEU A 322 3.93 -5.44 -2.17
N ALA A 323 3.99 -4.12 -1.96
CA ALA A 323 3.76 -3.54 -0.64
C ALA A 323 2.35 -3.89 -0.12
N ASN A 324 1.30 -3.70 -0.94
CA ASN A 324 -0.06 -4.10 -0.58
C ASN A 324 -0.16 -5.61 -0.34
N TYR A 325 0.28 -6.44 -1.30
CA TYR A 325 0.17 -7.90 -1.21
C TYR A 325 0.86 -8.45 0.04
N LEU A 326 2.11 -8.07 0.28
CA LEU A 326 2.89 -8.58 1.41
C LEU A 326 2.35 -8.06 2.75
N ALA A 327 1.87 -6.81 2.81
CA ALA A 327 1.20 -6.29 4.01
C ALA A 327 -0.05 -7.11 4.35
N ILE A 328 -0.93 -7.31 3.38
CA ILE A 328 -2.17 -8.09 3.49
C ILE A 328 -1.87 -9.52 3.94
N GLU A 329 -0.94 -10.21 3.28
CA GLU A 329 -0.64 -11.61 3.59
C GLU A 329 0.02 -11.78 4.97
N LEU A 330 0.91 -10.86 5.39
CA LEU A 330 1.46 -10.90 6.74
C LEU A 330 0.42 -10.68 7.83
N LEU A 331 -0.52 -9.76 7.62
CA LEU A 331 -1.63 -9.55 8.55
C LEU A 331 -2.48 -10.81 8.68
N LYS A 332 -2.81 -11.47 7.55
CA LYS A 332 -3.52 -12.75 7.53
C LYS A 332 -2.77 -13.85 8.26
N GLU A 333 -1.46 -14.00 8.04
CA GLU A 333 -0.60 -14.98 8.75
C GLU A 333 -0.68 -14.84 10.27
N LYS A 334 -0.86 -13.61 10.78
CA LYS A 334 -0.99 -13.32 12.20
C LYS A 334 -2.44 -13.19 12.70
N GLY A 335 -3.42 -13.56 11.88
CA GLY A 335 -4.84 -13.54 12.22
C GLY A 335 -5.38 -12.13 12.50
N VAL A 336 -4.76 -11.09 11.95
CA VAL A 336 -5.30 -9.72 12.02
C VAL A 336 -6.46 -9.62 11.04
N LYS A 337 -7.60 -9.13 11.53
CA LYS A 337 -8.77 -8.89 10.69
C LYS A 337 -8.46 -7.72 9.77
N LEU A 338 -8.67 -7.92 8.47
CA LEU A 338 -8.53 -6.85 7.48
C LEU A 338 -9.79 -5.99 7.46
N GLY A 339 -9.57 -4.70 7.36
CA GLY A 339 -10.65 -3.70 7.40
C GLY A 339 -11.47 -3.67 6.13
N LEU A 340 -10.81 -3.85 4.97
CA LEU A 340 -11.38 -3.85 3.63
C LEU A 340 -10.90 -5.09 2.87
N ASP A 341 -11.74 -5.59 1.96
CA ASP A 341 -11.34 -6.69 1.06
C ASP A 341 -10.75 -6.13 -0.23
N GLU A 342 -9.52 -5.61 -0.11
CA GLU A 342 -8.79 -5.02 -1.23
C GLU A 342 -8.47 -6.06 -2.31
N VAL A 343 -8.25 -7.32 -1.92
CA VAL A 343 -7.97 -8.42 -2.84
C VAL A 343 -9.18 -8.72 -3.71
N GLU A 344 -10.37 -8.82 -3.12
CA GLU A 344 -11.59 -9.05 -3.89
C GLU A 344 -11.89 -7.87 -4.82
N THR A 345 -11.69 -6.64 -4.34
CA THR A 345 -11.82 -5.44 -5.18
C THR A 345 -10.82 -5.44 -6.35
N ALA A 346 -9.56 -5.82 -6.08
CA ALA A 346 -8.54 -5.95 -7.09
C ALA A 346 -8.87 -7.02 -8.13
N LYS A 347 -9.42 -8.17 -7.71
CA LYS A 347 -9.92 -9.21 -8.63
C LYS A 347 -11.02 -8.69 -9.55
N GLN A 348 -12.02 -8.01 -8.99
CA GLN A 348 -13.12 -7.45 -9.78
C GLN A 348 -12.63 -6.45 -10.84
N VAL A 349 -11.61 -5.65 -10.52
CA VAL A 349 -10.98 -4.74 -11.49
C VAL A 349 -10.14 -5.51 -12.50
N GLY A 350 -9.27 -6.41 -12.03
CA GLY A 350 -8.32 -7.16 -12.85
C GLY A 350 -8.99 -8.08 -13.86
N GLU A 351 -10.08 -8.75 -13.49
CA GLU A 351 -10.86 -9.62 -14.38
C GLU A 351 -11.55 -8.87 -15.52
N GLN A 352 -11.71 -7.55 -15.40
CA GLN A 352 -12.29 -6.69 -16.45
C GLN A 352 -11.22 -6.13 -17.41
N LEU A 353 -9.93 -6.33 -17.14
CA LEU A 353 -8.83 -5.81 -17.93
C LEU A 353 -8.24 -6.90 -18.83
N GLU A 354 -8.15 -6.60 -20.13
CA GLU A 354 -7.51 -7.49 -21.11
C GLU A 354 -6.00 -7.19 -21.28
N ASP A 355 -5.57 -5.98 -20.94
CA ASP A 355 -4.19 -5.49 -21.13
C ASP A 355 -3.74 -4.67 -19.90
N PHE A 356 -2.59 -5.05 -19.34
CA PHE A 356 -1.97 -4.41 -18.18
C PHE A 356 -0.74 -3.57 -18.56
N GLY A 357 -0.40 -3.45 -19.84
CA GLY A 357 0.76 -2.70 -20.31
C GLY A 357 0.79 -1.23 -19.88
N PHE A 358 -0.38 -0.63 -19.59
CA PHE A 358 -0.50 0.73 -19.08
C PHE A 358 0.23 0.95 -17.73
N LEU A 359 0.41 -0.11 -16.92
CA LEU A 359 1.10 -0.05 -15.63
C LEU A 359 2.59 0.34 -15.77
N VAL A 360 3.22 0.02 -16.90
CA VAL A 360 4.62 0.40 -17.18
C VAL A 360 4.78 1.91 -17.30
N GLY A 361 3.73 2.61 -17.74
CA GLY A 361 3.70 4.06 -17.85
C GLY A 361 3.42 4.79 -16.54
N TRP A 362 3.15 4.07 -15.44
CA TRP A 362 2.83 4.68 -14.16
C TRP A 362 4.06 5.39 -13.58
N ARG A 363 3.94 6.71 -13.39
CA ARG A 363 4.94 7.63 -12.82
C ARG A 363 4.31 8.53 -11.77
N GLY A 364 5.08 8.99 -10.78
CA GLY A 364 4.61 9.96 -9.79
C GLY A 364 4.50 11.39 -10.34
N GLY A 365 3.68 12.23 -9.70
CA GLY A 365 3.72 13.70 -9.89
C GLY A 365 2.98 14.29 -11.09
N GLY A 366 2.01 13.59 -11.70
CA GLY A 366 1.07 14.16 -12.66
C GLY A 366 -0.30 14.47 -12.03
N PRO A 367 -1.07 15.47 -12.53
CA PRO A 367 -2.46 15.65 -12.10
C PRO A 367 -3.26 14.38 -12.40
N PRO A 368 -4.08 13.88 -11.46
CA PRO A 368 -4.47 12.48 -11.49
C PRO A 368 -5.47 12.19 -12.62
N PRO A 369 -5.23 11.17 -13.48
CA PRO A 369 -6.19 10.08 -13.53
C PRO A 369 -6.24 9.46 -12.13
N ASP A 370 -7.45 9.14 -11.67
CA ASP A 370 -7.67 8.39 -10.44
C ASP A 370 -6.65 7.24 -10.28
N PRO A 371 -5.83 7.20 -9.21
CA PRO A 371 -4.79 6.19 -9.04
C PRO A 371 -5.35 4.81 -8.65
N ARG A 372 -6.61 4.72 -8.18
CA ARG A 372 -7.21 3.48 -7.67
C ARG A 372 -7.13 2.31 -8.66
N PRO A 373 -7.40 2.47 -9.97
CA PRO A 373 -7.26 1.39 -10.94
C PRO A 373 -5.82 0.89 -11.08
N TYR A 374 -4.81 1.75 -10.93
CA TYR A 374 -3.40 1.35 -10.98
C TYR A 374 -3.04 0.47 -9.78
N TYR A 375 -3.43 0.86 -8.57
CA TYR A 375 -3.22 0.06 -7.36
C TYR A 375 -3.97 -1.27 -7.44
N ALA A 376 -5.25 -1.26 -7.83
CA ALA A 376 -6.06 -2.46 -7.94
C ALA A 376 -5.50 -3.45 -8.98
N ALA A 377 -5.12 -2.97 -10.17
CA ALA A 377 -4.50 -3.81 -11.20
C ALA A 377 -3.13 -4.35 -10.78
N SER A 378 -2.32 -3.53 -10.09
CA SER A 378 -1.03 -3.94 -9.54
C SER A 378 -1.17 -5.05 -8.50
N LEU A 379 -2.06 -4.85 -7.51
CA LEU A 379 -2.36 -5.84 -6.48
C LEU A 379 -2.89 -7.14 -7.11
N TYR A 380 -3.77 -7.05 -8.11
CA TYR A 380 -4.29 -8.22 -8.81
C TYR A 380 -3.18 -9.07 -9.46
N LEU A 381 -2.25 -8.43 -10.18
CA LEU A 381 -1.14 -9.14 -10.83
C LEU A 381 -0.19 -9.77 -9.81
N ILE A 382 0.21 -9.01 -8.78
CA ILE A 382 1.11 -9.53 -7.74
C ILE A 382 0.45 -10.64 -6.93
N TYR A 383 -0.84 -10.50 -6.60
CA TYR A 383 -1.62 -11.55 -5.94
C TYR A 383 -1.67 -12.80 -6.82
N THR A 384 -1.95 -12.67 -8.12
CA THR A 384 -1.97 -13.80 -9.07
C THR A 384 -0.62 -14.51 -9.12
N LEU A 385 0.48 -13.75 -9.19
CA LEU A 385 1.85 -14.30 -9.14
C LEU A 385 2.13 -15.02 -7.82
N GLY A 386 1.71 -14.43 -6.69
CA GLY A 386 1.81 -15.07 -5.38
C GLY A 386 1.06 -16.40 -5.38
N GLU A 387 -0.24 -16.40 -5.66
CA GLU A 387 -1.07 -17.59 -5.57
C GLU A 387 -0.62 -18.73 -6.50
N GLU A 388 -0.15 -18.42 -7.71
CA GLU A 388 0.28 -19.43 -8.68
C GLU A 388 1.68 -20.01 -8.39
N TYR A 389 2.62 -19.18 -7.90
CA TYR A 389 4.05 -19.55 -7.86
C TYR A 389 4.65 -19.65 -6.44
N GLY A 390 3.83 -19.65 -5.37
CA GLY A 390 4.26 -20.08 -4.03
C GLY A 390 4.05 -19.09 -2.88
N GLY A 391 3.13 -18.14 -3.05
CA GLY A 391 2.73 -17.12 -2.09
C GLY A 391 3.86 -16.17 -1.73
N ILE A 392 3.94 -15.78 -0.45
CA ILE A 392 5.08 -15.02 0.09
C ILE A 392 6.43 -15.70 -0.20
N GLY A 393 6.47 -17.04 -0.25
CA GLY A 393 7.70 -17.79 -0.51
C GLY A 393 8.30 -17.57 -1.90
N LEU A 394 7.52 -17.12 -2.88
CA LEU A 394 8.04 -16.65 -4.17
C LEU A 394 8.88 -15.38 -3.97
N PHE A 395 8.34 -14.43 -3.21
CA PHE A 395 8.96 -13.13 -3.01
C PHE A 395 10.14 -13.19 -2.05
N ASP A 396 10.11 -14.09 -1.05
CA ASP A 396 11.28 -14.43 -0.21
C ASP A 396 12.50 -14.79 -1.09
N LYS A 397 12.31 -15.71 -2.03
CA LYS A 397 13.36 -16.13 -2.96
C LYS A 397 13.75 -15.03 -3.95
N PHE A 398 12.79 -14.24 -4.42
CA PHE A 398 13.06 -13.13 -5.31
C PHE A 398 14.02 -12.12 -4.66
N PHE A 399 13.72 -11.69 -3.43
CA PHE A 399 14.57 -10.76 -2.69
C PHE A 399 15.91 -11.37 -2.27
N GLU A 400 15.94 -12.67 -1.92
CA GLU A 400 17.18 -13.42 -1.70
C GLU A 400 18.11 -13.31 -2.91
N VAL A 401 17.61 -13.67 -4.10
CA VAL A 401 18.42 -13.69 -5.34
C VAL A 401 18.92 -12.30 -5.72
N ILE A 402 18.07 -11.27 -5.72
CA ILE A 402 18.51 -9.93 -6.14
C ILE A 402 19.49 -9.30 -5.14
N THR A 403 19.34 -9.60 -3.84
CA THR A 403 20.24 -9.10 -2.79
C THR A 403 21.61 -9.80 -2.87
N GLU A 404 21.64 -11.12 -3.04
CA GLU A 404 22.89 -11.88 -3.22
C GLU A 404 23.67 -11.46 -4.47
N GLU A 405 22.96 -11.11 -5.54
CA GLU A 405 23.55 -10.65 -6.80
C GLU A 405 23.93 -9.16 -6.76
N GLY A 406 23.38 -8.38 -5.82
CA GLY A 406 23.59 -6.95 -5.69
C GLY A 406 23.04 -6.16 -6.87
N VAL A 407 21.81 -6.49 -7.30
CA VAL A 407 21.18 -5.96 -8.51
C VAL A 407 20.03 -5.03 -8.16
N GLU A 408 19.99 -3.88 -8.83
CA GLU A 408 18.84 -2.97 -8.78
C GLU A 408 17.85 -3.38 -9.89
N ILE A 409 16.58 -3.57 -9.51
CA ILE A 409 15.48 -3.96 -10.37
C ILE A 409 14.68 -2.70 -10.72
N ASP A 410 15.00 -2.10 -11.85
CA ASP A 410 14.39 -0.85 -12.35
C ASP A 410 13.67 -1.01 -13.70
N SER A 411 13.71 -2.21 -14.28
CA SER A 411 13.12 -2.52 -15.58
C SER A 411 12.28 -3.80 -15.57
N MET A 412 11.28 -3.82 -16.47
CA MET A 412 10.33 -4.92 -16.59
C MET A 412 11.04 -6.26 -16.90
N ASP A 413 12.04 -6.24 -17.77
CA ASP A 413 12.78 -7.44 -18.14
C ASP A 413 13.67 -7.98 -17.01
N LEU A 414 14.26 -7.12 -16.18
CA LEU A 414 14.98 -7.54 -14.98
C LEU A 414 14.01 -8.15 -13.97
N PHE A 415 12.86 -7.51 -13.73
CA PHE A 415 11.86 -8.05 -12.81
C PHE A 415 11.40 -9.45 -13.25
N VAL A 416 11.03 -9.63 -14.52
CA VAL A 416 10.62 -10.95 -15.04
C VAL A 416 11.76 -11.97 -14.96
N LEU A 417 12.98 -11.58 -15.29
CA LEU A 417 14.14 -12.47 -15.23
C LEU A 417 14.37 -13.02 -13.81
N TYR A 418 14.36 -12.16 -12.80
CA TYR A 418 14.64 -12.57 -11.42
C TYR A 418 13.44 -13.24 -10.76
N LEU A 419 12.22 -12.83 -11.10
CA LEU A 419 11.02 -13.52 -10.64
C LEU A 419 10.93 -14.94 -11.23
N SER A 420 11.30 -15.11 -12.50
CA SER A 420 11.39 -16.43 -13.15
C SER A 420 12.42 -17.34 -12.45
N GLN A 421 13.53 -16.79 -11.98
CA GLN A 421 14.50 -17.56 -11.20
C GLN A 421 13.95 -17.99 -9.85
N ALA A 422 13.24 -17.09 -9.16
CA ALA A 422 12.59 -17.38 -7.88
C ALA A 422 11.49 -18.45 -8.02
N ALA A 423 10.69 -18.35 -9.09
CA ALA A 423 9.65 -19.33 -9.43
C ALA A 423 10.23 -20.67 -9.90
N GLY A 424 11.42 -20.66 -10.51
CA GLY A 424 12.05 -21.84 -11.09
C GLY A 424 11.59 -22.17 -12.51
N GLU A 425 10.81 -21.28 -13.14
CA GLU A 425 10.32 -21.41 -14.51
C GLU A 425 10.26 -20.04 -15.23
N ASP A 426 10.20 -20.05 -16.57
CA ASP A 426 10.18 -18.82 -17.37
C ASP A 426 8.79 -18.18 -17.38
N LEU A 427 8.66 -17.04 -16.71
CA LEU A 427 7.40 -16.27 -16.62
C LEU A 427 7.21 -15.32 -17.81
N THR A 428 8.17 -15.19 -18.72
CA THR A 428 8.05 -14.30 -19.90
C THR A 428 6.76 -14.50 -20.70
N PRO A 429 6.27 -15.73 -20.96
CA PRO A 429 5.00 -15.93 -21.66
C PRO A 429 3.79 -15.36 -20.91
N VAL A 430 3.78 -15.47 -19.58
CA VAL A 430 2.70 -14.99 -18.72
C VAL A 430 2.62 -13.47 -18.80
N PHE A 431 3.74 -12.77 -18.63
CA PHE A 431 3.78 -11.31 -18.73
C PHE A 431 3.41 -10.81 -20.14
N LYS A 432 3.82 -11.52 -21.20
CA LYS A 432 3.40 -11.19 -22.56
C LYS A 432 1.90 -11.36 -22.78
N GLN A 433 1.29 -12.37 -22.16
CA GLN A 433 -0.16 -12.57 -22.20
C GLN A 433 -0.91 -11.44 -21.49
N TRP A 434 -0.35 -10.89 -20.41
CA TRP A 434 -0.88 -9.71 -19.74
C TRP A 434 -0.58 -8.38 -20.46
N GLY A 435 0.02 -8.43 -21.65
CA GLY A 435 0.27 -7.26 -22.49
C GLY A 435 1.58 -6.52 -22.22
N PHE A 436 2.47 -7.06 -21.38
CA PHE A 436 3.78 -6.47 -21.15
C PHE A 436 4.76 -6.74 -22.30
N ASP A 437 5.47 -5.70 -22.73
CA ASP A 437 6.56 -5.80 -23.70
C ASP A 437 7.88 -6.17 -23.01
N VAL A 438 8.07 -7.46 -22.76
CA VAL A 438 9.28 -8.01 -22.14
C VAL A 438 10.35 -8.23 -23.21
N ARG A 439 11.27 -7.27 -23.36
CA ARG A 439 12.45 -7.36 -24.23
C ARG A 439 13.73 -7.34 -23.38
N PRO A 440 14.65 -8.32 -23.55
CA PRO A 440 15.87 -8.38 -22.75
C PRO A 440 16.74 -7.13 -22.94
N SER A 441 16.97 -6.39 -21.85
CA SER A 441 18.00 -5.36 -21.78
C SER A 441 19.39 -5.98 -21.92
N ILE A 442 20.39 -5.12 -22.14
CA ILE A 442 21.77 -5.58 -22.15
C ILE A 442 22.15 -6.25 -20.82
N GLU A 443 21.67 -5.75 -19.68
CA GLU A 443 21.94 -6.30 -18.35
C GLU A 443 21.35 -7.69 -18.18
N THR A 444 20.09 -7.88 -18.56
CA THR A 444 19.42 -9.18 -18.62
C THR A 444 20.21 -10.16 -19.47
N ARG A 445 20.68 -9.73 -20.65
CA ARG A 445 21.52 -10.56 -21.53
C ARG A 445 22.89 -10.88 -20.92
N MET A 446 23.54 -9.92 -20.25
CA MET A 446 24.79 -10.17 -19.52
C MET A 446 24.61 -11.23 -18.45
N PHE A 447 23.48 -11.18 -17.75
CA PHE A 447 23.12 -12.17 -16.75
C PHE A 447 22.90 -13.54 -17.37
N GLU A 448 22.10 -13.66 -18.42
CA GLU A 448 21.87 -14.93 -19.10
C GLU A 448 23.17 -15.56 -19.60
N VAL A 449 24.07 -14.75 -20.16
CA VAL A 449 25.42 -15.19 -20.56
C VAL A 449 26.20 -15.73 -19.36
N LYS A 450 26.21 -15.02 -18.22
CA LYS A 450 26.84 -15.48 -16.96
C LYS A 450 26.26 -16.84 -16.52
N ALA A 451 24.93 -16.94 -16.48
CA ALA A 451 24.22 -18.15 -16.06
C ALA A 451 24.53 -19.33 -16.99
N ARG A 452 24.55 -19.11 -18.32
CA ARG A 452 24.91 -20.13 -19.31
C ARG A 452 26.38 -20.55 -19.23
N ILE A 453 27.30 -19.64 -18.90
CA ILE A 453 28.71 -19.98 -18.63
C ILE A 453 28.81 -20.86 -17.38
N ASN A 454 28.09 -20.51 -16.32
CA ASN A 454 28.11 -21.23 -15.04
C ASN A 454 27.40 -22.60 -15.10
N LYS A 455 26.25 -22.69 -15.78
CA LYS A 455 25.52 -23.94 -16.04
C LYS A 455 26.16 -24.78 -17.16
N GLY A 456 27.01 -24.17 -17.99
CA GLY A 456 27.43 -24.70 -19.28
C GLY A 456 28.06 -26.10 -19.18
N PHE A 457 27.59 -27.00 -20.06
CA PHE A 457 28.19 -28.30 -20.37
C PHE A 457 29.71 -28.23 -20.22
N ARG A 458 30.31 -29.14 -19.44
CA ARG A 458 31.77 -29.26 -19.16
C ARG A 458 32.69 -29.21 -20.38
N TYR A 459 32.14 -29.18 -21.60
CA TYR A 459 32.83 -29.33 -22.87
C TYR A 459 32.60 -28.20 -23.89
N ASN A 460 31.88 -27.10 -23.59
CA ASN A 460 31.88 -25.97 -24.54
C ASN A 460 33.27 -25.29 -24.56
N PRO A 461 34.04 -25.39 -25.66
CA PRO A 461 35.42 -24.89 -25.71
C PRO A 461 35.51 -23.37 -25.64
N PHE A 462 34.39 -22.65 -25.86
CA PHE A 462 34.36 -21.20 -25.88
C PHE A 462 33.85 -20.56 -24.58
N ASN A 463 33.56 -21.33 -23.52
CA ASN A 463 33.12 -20.78 -22.23
C ASN A 463 34.08 -19.70 -21.70
N TRP A 464 35.40 -19.92 -21.81
CA TRP A 464 36.40 -18.94 -21.40
C TRP A 464 36.35 -17.67 -22.26
N MET A 465 36.17 -17.80 -23.58
CA MET A 465 36.08 -16.65 -24.49
C MET A 465 34.79 -15.85 -24.24
N ALA A 466 33.65 -16.53 -24.07
CA ALA A 466 32.40 -15.91 -23.67
C ALA A 466 32.54 -15.18 -22.32
N GLY A 467 33.29 -15.76 -21.37
CA GLY A 467 33.62 -15.11 -20.10
C GLY A 467 34.47 -13.84 -20.23
N ILE A 468 35.40 -13.79 -21.18
CA ILE A 468 36.15 -12.57 -21.50
C ILE A 468 35.22 -11.49 -22.05
N GLN A 469 34.35 -11.88 -23.00
CA GLN A 469 33.41 -10.93 -23.61
C GLN A 469 32.42 -10.39 -22.59
N LEU A 470 31.91 -11.23 -21.68
CA LEU A 470 31.07 -10.81 -20.56
C LEU A 470 31.80 -9.80 -19.65
N LYS A 471 33.06 -10.03 -19.31
CA LYS A 471 33.86 -9.08 -18.52
C LYS A 471 34.04 -7.74 -19.23
N ARG A 472 34.30 -7.76 -20.54
CA ARG A 472 34.42 -6.54 -21.36
C ARG A 472 33.10 -5.79 -21.43
N ALA A 473 32.00 -6.50 -21.68
CA ALA A 473 30.67 -5.93 -21.72
C ALA A 473 30.35 -5.20 -20.41
N ARG A 474 30.59 -5.83 -19.26
CA ARG A 474 30.40 -5.19 -17.94
C ARG A 474 31.22 -3.92 -17.74
N SER A 475 32.48 -3.92 -18.19
CA SER A 475 33.33 -2.71 -18.12
C SER A 475 32.79 -1.59 -18.99
N LEU A 476 32.47 -1.89 -20.25
CA LEU A 476 31.98 -0.92 -21.23
C LEU A 476 30.62 -0.36 -20.83
N PHE A 477 29.76 -1.20 -20.25
CA PHE A 477 28.47 -0.79 -19.73
C PHE A 477 28.60 0.19 -18.55
N LYS A 478 29.51 -0.08 -17.60
CA LYS A 478 29.85 0.86 -16.51
C LYS A 478 30.43 2.18 -17.03
N GLU A 479 31.06 2.19 -18.20
CA GLU A 479 31.56 3.40 -18.86
C GLU A 479 30.48 4.12 -19.72
N GLY A 480 29.24 3.64 -19.75
CA GLY A 480 28.14 4.20 -20.55
C GLY A 480 28.20 3.88 -22.05
N LYS A 481 29.11 2.99 -22.50
CA LYS A 481 29.30 2.61 -23.91
C LYS A 481 28.36 1.47 -24.30
N ILE A 482 27.06 1.73 -24.30
CA ILE A 482 26.01 0.71 -24.46
C ILE A 482 26.18 -0.09 -25.76
N SER A 483 26.37 0.54 -26.91
CA SER A 483 26.49 -0.17 -28.19
C SER A 483 27.69 -1.13 -28.26
N GLU A 484 28.82 -0.76 -27.67
CA GLU A 484 30.02 -1.62 -27.63
C GLU A 484 29.84 -2.77 -26.65
N ALA A 485 29.21 -2.49 -25.51
CA ALA A 485 28.85 -3.52 -24.54
C ALA A 485 27.88 -4.53 -25.17
N THR A 486 26.87 -4.08 -25.91
CA THR A 486 25.89 -4.93 -26.61
C THR A 486 26.59 -5.86 -27.58
N ARG A 487 27.53 -5.32 -28.38
CA ARG A 487 28.31 -6.14 -29.32
C ARG A 487 29.13 -7.22 -28.61
N CYS A 488 29.73 -6.91 -27.46
CA CYS A 488 30.44 -7.91 -26.67
C CYS A 488 29.50 -9.03 -26.20
N ILE A 489 28.25 -8.70 -25.88
CA ILE A 489 27.24 -9.69 -25.49
C ILE A 489 26.72 -10.49 -26.67
N ASP A 490 26.51 -9.87 -27.83
CA ASP A 490 26.20 -10.59 -29.07
C ASP A 490 27.30 -11.63 -29.38
N ASP A 491 28.58 -11.25 -29.25
CA ASP A 491 29.72 -12.15 -29.43
C ASP A 491 29.71 -13.29 -28.39
N ALA A 492 29.42 -12.98 -27.12
CA ALA A 492 29.38 -13.98 -26.05
C ALA A 492 28.25 -15.00 -26.26
N GLU A 493 27.05 -14.53 -26.60
CA GLU A 493 25.90 -15.38 -26.91
C GLU A 493 26.16 -16.26 -28.14
N PHE A 494 26.76 -15.70 -29.18
CA PHE A 494 27.18 -16.46 -30.37
C PHE A 494 28.13 -17.59 -29.99
N LEU A 495 29.16 -17.32 -29.18
CA LEU A 495 30.12 -18.32 -28.73
C LEU A 495 29.47 -19.43 -27.90
N LEU A 496 28.51 -19.08 -27.03
CA LEU A 496 27.78 -20.05 -26.21
C LEU A 496 26.83 -20.92 -27.03
N MET A 497 26.15 -20.33 -28.00
CA MET A 497 25.21 -21.03 -28.89
C MET A 497 25.90 -21.96 -29.87
N PHE A 498 26.98 -21.50 -30.52
CA PHE A 498 27.66 -22.26 -31.57
C PHE A 498 28.82 -23.13 -31.06
N GLY A 499 29.25 -22.96 -29.81
CA GLY A 499 30.33 -23.75 -29.23
C GLY A 499 30.11 -25.27 -29.26
N PRO A 500 28.94 -25.78 -28.84
CA PRO A 500 28.62 -27.20 -28.97
C PRO A 500 28.64 -27.68 -30.43
N VAL A 501 28.12 -26.87 -31.35
CA VAL A 501 28.11 -27.18 -32.79
C VAL A 501 29.53 -27.28 -33.34
N PHE A 502 30.39 -26.30 -33.04
CA PHE A 502 31.79 -26.33 -33.42
C PHE A 502 32.51 -27.56 -32.87
N LEU A 503 32.28 -27.93 -31.61
CA LEU A 503 32.87 -29.12 -31.02
C LEU A 503 32.45 -30.38 -31.78
N THR A 504 31.15 -30.54 -32.07
CA THR A 504 30.64 -31.71 -32.80
C THR A 504 31.20 -31.82 -34.21
N VAL A 505 31.24 -30.72 -34.97
CA VAL A 505 31.82 -30.68 -36.32
C VAL A 505 33.31 -30.99 -36.28
N THR A 506 34.05 -30.37 -35.35
CA THR A 506 35.50 -30.58 -35.23
C THR A 506 35.80 -32.03 -34.84
N ALA A 507 35.06 -32.61 -33.88
CA ALA A 507 35.18 -34.01 -33.51
C ALA A 507 34.88 -34.95 -34.68
N ALA A 508 33.82 -34.68 -35.46
CA ALA A 508 33.47 -35.47 -36.64
C ALA A 508 34.58 -35.43 -37.71
N VAL A 509 35.20 -34.26 -37.95
CA VAL A 509 36.33 -34.13 -38.87
C VAL A 509 37.54 -34.93 -38.39
N PHE A 510 37.91 -34.83 -37.10
CA PHE A 510 39.03 -35.61 -36.56
C PHE A 510 38.78 -37.11 -36.60
N ILE A 511 37.56 -37.56 -36.28
CA ILE A 511 37.16 -38.97 -36.41
C ILE A 511 37.26 -39.41 -37.88
N GLY A 512 36.78 -38.60 -38.81
CA GLY A 512 36.87 -38.88 -40.25
C GLY A 512 38.33 -38.99 -40.74
N ILE A 513 39.20 -38.09 -40.30
CA ILE A 513 40.64 -38.14 -40.61
C ILE A 513 41.28 -39.40 -39.99
N ALA A 514 40.98 -39.71 -38.73
CA ALA A 514 41.50 -40.88 -38.05
C ALA A 514 41.07 -42.18 -38.74
N LEU A 515 39.78 -42.29 -39.12
CA LEU A 515 39.25 -43.42 -39.88
C LEU A 515 39.90 -43.54 -41.27
N ASN A 516 40.18 -42.43 -41.96
CA ASN A 516 40.88 -42.42 -43.24
C ASN A 516 42.35 -42.83 -43.10
N LEU A 517 43.04 -42.39 -42.05
CA LEU A 517 44.41 -42.81 -41.76
C LEU A 517 44.49 -44.29 -41.38
N LEU A 518 43.55 -44.77 -40.56
CA LEU A 518 43.42 -46.18 -40.21
C LEU A 518 43.12 -47.04 -41.45
N SER A 519 42.19 -46.64 -42.31
CA SER A 519 41.86 -47.38 -43.53
C SER A 519 43.04 -47.44 -44.51
N ARG A 520 43.81 -46.36 -44.63
CA ARG A 520 45.06 -46.34 -45.41
C ARG A 520 46.15 -47.25 -44.83
N LYS A 521 46.26 -47.34 -43.50
CA LYS A 521 47.21 -48.24 -42.82
C LYS A 521 46.82 -49.70 -43.02
N PHE A 522 45.54 -50.05 -42.86
CA PHE A 522 45.01 -51.37 -43.17
C PHE A 522 45.16 -51.75 -44.65
N LYS A 523 45.03 -50.80 -45.58
CA LYS A 523 45.23 -51.05 -47.02
C LYS A 523 46.71 -51.30 -47.36
N LYS A 524 47.64 -50.56 -46.74
CA LYS A 524 49.09 -50.81 -46.85
C LYS A 524 49.53 -52.14 -46.23
N GLU A 525 48.94 -52.56 -45.12
CA GLU A 525 49.20 -53.87 -44.51
C GLU A 525 48.66 -55.02 -45.38
N LYS A 526 47.54 -54.82 -46.10
CA LYS A 526 47.03 -55.78 -47.10
C LYS A 526 47.90 -55.86 -48.37
N GLU A 527 48.51 -54.76 -48.79
CA GLU A 527 49.44 -54.73 -49.94
C GLU A 527 50.87 -55.20 -49.58
N GLY A 528 51.22 -55.25 -48.29
CA GLY A 528 52.50 -55.77 -47.77
C GLY A 528 52.53 -57.28 -47.50
N ILE A 529 51.37 -57.95 -47.49
CA ILE A 529 51.28 -59.42 -47.45
C ILE A 529 51.18 -59.88 -48.91
N GLY A 530 52.34 -60.05 -49.54
CA GLY A 530 52.45 -60.62 -50.88
C GLY A 530 51.77 -62.00 -50.95
N GLN A 531 51.01 -62.21 -52.03
CA GLN A 531 50.57 -63.53 -52.45
C GLN A 531 51.80 -64.46 -52.58
N PRO A 532 51.79 -65.67 -52.00
CA PRO A 532 52.74 -66.69 -52.41
C PRO A 532 52.39 -67.12 -53.83
N SER A 533 53.39 -67.14 -54.71
CA SER A 533 53.30 -67.71 -56.05
C SER A 533 52.95 -69.19 -55.97
N LEU A 534 51.87 -69.58 -56.65
CA LEU A 534 51.53 -70.97 -56.98
C LEU A 534 52.55 -71.50 -58.00
N GLU A 535 53.68 -71.99 -57.52
CA GLU A 535 54.52 -72.95 -58.24
C GLU A 535 55.16 -73.88 -57.21
N GLN A 536 55.08 -75.19 -57.50
CA GLN A 536 55.50 -76.35 -56.68
C GLN A 536 54.48 -76.82 -55.62
N ILE A 537 53.72 -77.86 -55.97
CA ILE A 537 53.88 -79.24 -55.46
C ILE A 537 52.92 -80.13 -56.27
N GLU A 538 53.45 -80.73 -57.34
CA GLU A 538 53.12 -82.11 -57.73
C GLU A 538 54.29 -82.95 -57.21
N MET A 539 54.07 -83.68 -56.12
CA MET A 539 54.52 -85.06 -55.92
C MET A 539 53.87 -85.59 -54.63
N ASP A 540 53.10 -86.65 -54.85
CA ASP A 540 52.35 -87.54 -53.95
C ASP A 540 51.02 -87.05 -53.34
#